data_AF-B7NAW0-F1
#
_entry.id   AF-B7NAW0-F1
#
_cell.length_a   1.000
_cell.length_b   1.000
_cell.length_c   1.000
_cell.angle_alpha   90.00
_cell.angle_beta   90.00
_cell.angle_gamma   90.00
#
_symmetry.space_group_name_H-M   'P 1'
#
loop_
_entity.id
_entity.type
_entity.pdbx_description
1 polymer ?
#
loop_
_entity_poly.entity_id
_entity_poly.type
_entity_poly.pdbx_seq_one_letter_code
_entity_poly.pdbx_strand_id
1 'polypeptide(L)'
;MRCIIIIHAKPKDIFMPAANNIPTRRESLNLRIKPAERDLIDRAAKARGKNRTEFVLEAARAAAEEALIEQRIFRIDSDDYQLFLNRLDQPPAPNAALRKTMQTPAPWEQKK
;
A
#
# COMPACT_ATOMS: atom_id res chain seq x y z
N MET A 1 -9.50 -2.05 -11.64
CA MET A 1 -8.90 -2.38 -10.33
C MET A 1 -8.94 -3.89 -10.16
N ARG A 2 -7.81 -4.58 -10.28
CA ARG A 2 -7.71 -6.02 -9.98
C ARG A 2 -7.15 -6.16 -8.57
N CYS A 3 -7.99 -6.44 -7.58
CA CYS A 3 -7.53 -6.85 -6.26
C CYS A 3 -7.16 -8.33 -6.31
N ILE A 4 -5.96 -8.67 -5.85
CA ILE A 4 -5.54 -10.06 -5.66
C ILE A 4 -5.76 -10.37 -4.17
N ILE A 5 -6.73 -11.23 -3.86
CA ILE A 5 -6.95 -11.75 -2.51
C ILE A 5 -6.00 -12.94 -2.34
N ILE A 6 -4.99 -12.80 -1.48
CA ILE A 6 -4.10 -13.90 -1.12
C ILE A 6 -4.66 -14.55 0.13
N ILE A 7 -5.30 -15.71 -0.02
CA ILE A 7 -5.79 -16.53 1.09
C ILE A 7 -4.59 -17.23 1.73
N HIS A 8 -4.35 -16.99 3.02
CA HIS A 8 -3.38 -17.75 3.82
C HIS A 8 -4.16 -18.50 4.90
N ALA A 9 -4.08 -19.84 4.90
CA ALA A 9 -4.49 -20.64 6.04
C ALA A 9 -3.43 -20.51 7.13
N LYS A 10 -3.83 -20.07 8.35
CA LYS A 10 -2.91 -19.98 9.49
C LYS A 10 -2.42 -21.36 9.92
N PRO A 11 -1.12 -21.55 10.19
CA PRO A 11 -0.71 -22.38 11.32
C PRO A 11 -1.05 -21.66 12.64
N LYS A 12 -1.59 -22.40 13.61
CA LYS A 12 -1.77 -21.96 15.00
C LYS A 12 -0.45 -21.37 15.53
N ASP A 13 -0.56 -20.32 16.35
CA ASP A 13 0.51 -19.53 16.98
C ASP A 13 1.01 -18.31 16.19
N ILE A 14 0.21 -17.24 16.20
CA ILE A 14 0.72 -15.88 15.92
C ILE A 14 1.38 -15.38 17.20
N PHE A 15 2.60 -15.84 17.43
CA PHE A 15 3.56 -15.08 18.21
C PHE A 15 3.78 -13.76 17.45
N MET A 16 3.38 -12.62 18.00
CA MET A 16 3.95 -11.33 17.58
C MET A 16 5.43 -11.39 17.95
N PRO A 17 6.39 -11.45 17.02
CA PRO A 17 7.74 -11.13 17.42
C PRO A 17 7.71 -9.66 17.83
N ALA A 18 8.10 -9.40 19.09
CA ALA A 18 8.46 -8.07 19.55
C ALA A 18 9.29 -7.39 18.46
N ALA A 19 9.05 -6.10 18.22
CA ALA A 19 9.76 -5.28 17.26
C ALA A 19 11.26 -5.59 17.34
N ASN A 20 11.73 -6.46 16.43
CA ASN A 20 13.14 -6.81 16.35
C ASN A 20 13.84 -5.50 16.06
N ASN A 21 14.70 -5.09 17.01
CA ASN A 21 15.66 -4.03 16.89
C ASN A 21 16.21 -4.00 15.47
N ILE A 22 15.65 -3.16 14.59
CA ILE A 22 16.13 -3.01 13.22
C ILE A 22 17.51 -2.43 13.44
N PRO A 23 18.59 -3.20 13.20
CA PRO A 23 19.92 -2.66 13.43
C PRO A 23 20.00 -1.41 12.55
N THR A 24 20.23 -0.25 13.16
CA THR A 24 20.45 1.05 12.49
C THR A 24 21.76 1.06 11.69
N ARG A 25 22.31 -0.12 11.42
CA ARG A 25 23.49 -0.32 10.61
C ARG A 25 23.14 0.10 9.20
N ARG A 26 23.84 1.12 8.71
CA ARG A 26 23.78 1.53 7.31
C ARG A 26 24.30 0.37 6.47
N GLU A 27 23.45 -0.17 5.60
CA GLU A 27 23.85 -1.16 4.61
C GLU A 27 24.28 -0.47 3.32
N SER A 28 25.36 -0.94 2.71
CA SER A 28 25.86 -0.38 1.46
C SER A 28 25.13 -0.99 0.27
N LEU A 29 24.56 -0.14 -0.58
CA LEU A 29 23.99 -0.55 -1.87
C LEU A 29 25.06 -0.45 -2.97
N ASN A 30 25.58 -1.59 -3.42
CA ASN A 30 26.54 -1.64 -4.53
C ASN A 30 25.80 -1.91 -5.85
N LEU A 31 25.86 -0.95 -6.78
CA LEU A 31 25.22 -1.07 -8.09
C LEU A 31 26.25 -0.86 -9.22
N ARG A 32 26.21 -1.73 -10.23
CA ARG A 32 26.96 -1.57 -11.48
C ARG A 32 26.03 -1.00 -12.54
N ILE A 33 26.37 0.16 -13.08
CA ILE A 33 25.63 0.83 -14.16
C ILE A 33 26.60 1.20 -15.29
N LYS A 34 26.07 1.33 -16.50
CA LYS A 34 26.85 1.84 -17.62
C LYS A 34 27.14 3.34 -17.41
N PRO A 35 28.21 3.88 -18.02
CA PRO A 35 28.55 5.29 -17.90
C PRO A 35 27.42 6.24 -18.34
N ALA A 36 26.68 5.88 -19.39
CA ALA A 36 25.58 6.70 -19.92
C ALA A 36 24.45 6.90 -18.89
N GLU A 37 24.00 5.84 -18.23
CA GLU A 37 23.03 5.93 -17.13
C GLU A 37 23.58 6.75 -15.96
N ARG A 38 24.86 6.61 -15.62
CA ARG A 38 25.49 7.40 -14.56
C ARG A 38 25.42 8.89 -14.85
N ASP A 39 25.78 9.29 -16.07
CA ASP A 39 25.81 10.69 -16.47
C ASP A 39 24.39 11.28 -16.59
N LEU A 40 23.39 10.47 -16.94
CA LEU A 40 21.99 10.86 -16.87
C LEU A 40 21.54 11.14 -15.43
N ILE A 41 21.86 10.22 -14.50
CA ILE A 41 21.51 10.37 -13.08
C ILE A 41 22.22 11.58 -12.47
N ASP A 42 23.50 11.80 -12.78
CA ASP A 42 24.27 12.94 -12.27
C ASP A 42 23.65 14.27 -12.74
N ARG A 43 23.20 14.37 -14.00
CA ARG A 43 22.49 15.54 -14.51
C ARG A 43 21.15 15.77 -13.80
N ALA A 44 20.38 14.70 -13.58
CA ALA A 44 19.10 14.79 -12.88
C ALA A 44 19.26 15.21 -11.40
N ALA A 45 20.26 14.64 -10.72
CA ALA A 45 20.62 15.01 -9.36
C ALA A 45 21.03 16.49 -9.27
N LYS A 46 21.89 16.95 -10.19
CA LYS A 46 22.30 18.36 -10.28
C LYS A 46 21.12 19.30 -10.53
N ALA A 47 20.20 18.93 -11.42
CA ALA A 47 19.00 19.72 -11.69
C ALA A 47 18.08 19.85 -10.46
N ARG A 48 18.13 18.88 -9.54
CA ARG A 48 17.40 18.90 -8.26
C ARG A 48 18.21 19.47 -7.09
N GLY A 49 19.47 19.87 -7.31
CA GLY A 49 20.36 20.38 -6.26
C GLY A 49 20.79 19.31 -5.24
N LYS A 50 20.74 18.02 -5.61
CA LYS A 50 21.01 16.88 -4.72
C LYS A 50 22.29 16.15 -5.14
N ASN A 51 22.87 15.40 -4.21
CA ASN A 51 23.95 14.47 -4.55
C ASN A 51 23.39 13.23 -5.27
N ARG A 52 24.21 12.55 -6.09
CA ARG A 52 23.81 11.34 -6.81
C ARG A 52 23.20 10.29 -5.88
N THR A 53 23.86 9.98 -4.77
CA THR A 53 23.41 8.93 -3.83
C THR A 53 22.05 9.29 -3.22
N GLU A 54 21.85 10.55 -2.86
CA GLU A 54 20.59 11.03 -2.30
C GLU A 54 19.46 10.96 -3.31
N PHE A 55 19.72 11.42 -4.55
CA PHE A 55 18.77 11.34 -5.65
C PHE A 55 18.35 9.90 -5.96
N VAL A 56 19.31 8.97 -6.03
CA VAL A 56 19.04 7.56 -6.29
C VAL A 56 18.25 6.93 -5.15
N LEU A 57 18.59 7.23 -3.90
CA LEU A 57 17.90 6.68 -2.74
C LEU A 57 16.44 7.15 -2.67
N GLU A 58 16.20 8.43 -2.90
CA GLU A 58 14.86 9.01 -2.92
C GLU A 58 14.01 8.47 -4.07
N ALA A 59 14.59 8.38 -5.28
CA ALA A 59 13.91 7.82 -6.44
C ALA A 59 13.57 6.34 -6.22
N ALA A 60 14.49 5.55 -5.66
CA ALA A 60 14.25 4.15 -5.33
C ALA A 60 13.17 3.99 -4.26
N ARG A 61 13.16 4.84 -3.24
CA ARG A 61 12.13 4.84 -2.21
C ARG A 61 10.76 5.16 -2.79
N ALA A 62 10.64 6.23 -3.58
CA ALA A 62 9.38 6.60 -4.21
C ALA A 62 8.85 5.49 -5.12
N ALA A 63 9.73 4.87 -5.91
CA ALA A 63 9.36 3.73 -6.76
C ALA A 63 8.92 2.50 -5.96
N ALA A 64 9.57 2.23 -4.81
CA ALA A 64 9.18 1.13 -3.94
C ALA A 64 7.83 1.40 -3.25
N GLU A 65 7.60 2.62 -2.76
CA GLU A 65 6.33 3.03 -2.17
C GLU A 65 5.19 2.91 -3.19
N GLU A 66 5.38 3.41 -4.42
CA GLU A 66 4.39 3.27 -5.49
C GLU A 66 4.10 1.80 -5.79
N ALA A 67 5.13 0.97 -5.95
CA ALA A 67 4.96 -0.45 -6.21
C ALA A 67 4.20 -1.18 -5.09
N LEU A 68 4.41 -0.80 -3.82
CA LEU A 68 3.69 -1.35 -2.68
C LEU A 68 2.24 -0.86 -2.63
N ILE A 69 1.97 0.40 -3.01
CA ILE A 69 0.63 0.97 -3.06
C ILE A 69 -0.21 0.32 -4.18
N GLU A 70 0.39 0.11 -5.35
CA GLU A 70 -0.25 -0.61 -6.45
C GLU A 70 -0.65 -2.04 -6.04
N GLN A 71 0.08 -2.63 -5.12
CA GLN A 71 -0.23 -3.93 -4.54
C GLN A 71 -1.35 -3.80 -3.48
N ARG A 72 -2.61 -3.68 -3.95
CA ARG A 72 -3.80 -3.80 -3.08
C ARG A 72 -3.97 -5.23 -2.57
N ILE A 73 -3.19 -5.62 -1.58
CA ILE A 73 -3.31 -6.90 -0.89
C ILE A 73 -4.21 -6.71 0.34
N PHE A 74 -5.40 -7.28 0.28
CA PHE A 74 -6.19 -7.50 1.49
C PHE A 74 -5.79 -8.87 2.05
N ARG A 75 -5.04 -8.87 3.17
CA ARG A 75 -4.77 -10.08 3.94
C ARG A 75 -5.95 -10.31 4.88
N ILE A 76 -6.73 -11.33 4.58
CA ILE A 76 -7.85 -11.79 5.42
C ILE A 76 -7.62 -13.26 5.76
N ASP A 77 -7.99 -13.65 6.98
CA ASP A 77 -7.94 -15.04 7.39
C ASP A 77 -8.97 -15.87 6.60
N SER A 78 -8.78 -17.20 6.54
CA SER A 78 -9.74 -18.09 5.87
C SER A 78 -11.12 -18.01 6.52
N ASP A 79 -11.18 -17.92 7.85
CA ASP A 79 -12.45 -17.87 8.58
C ASP A 79 -13.16 -16.53 8.37
N ASP A 80 -12.41 -15.43 8.38
CA ASP A 80 -12.91 -14.09 8.09
C ASP A 80 -13.36 -13.96 6.64
N TYR A 81 -12.67 -14.63 5.71
CA TYR A 81 -13.06 -14.67 4.29
C TYR A 81 -14.39 -15.41 4.12
N GLN A 82 -14.58 -16.55 4.78
CA GLN A 82 -15.85 -17.27 4.77
C GLN A 82 -16.97 -16.44 5.41
N LEU A 83 -16.70 -15.76 6.51
CA LEU A 83 -17.67 -14.84 7.12
C LEU A 83 -18.05 -13.70 6.16
N PHE A 84 -17.06 -13.14 5.45
CA PHE A 84 -17.29 -12.10 4.45
C PHE A 84 -18.13 -12.59 3.28
N LEU A 85 -17.84 -13.78 2.73
CA LEU A 85 -18.65 -14.39 1.67
C LEU A 85 -20.09 -14.65 2.13
N ASN A 86 -20.26 -15.24 3.32
CA ASN A 86 -21.58 -15.49 3.89
C ASN A 86 -22.40 -14.20 4.07
N ARG A 87 -21.75 -13.06 4.35
CA ARG A 87 -22.41 -11.76 4.45
C ARG A 87 -22.71 -11.13 3.10
N LEU A 88 -21.89 -11.38 2.07
CA LEU A 88 -22.14 -10.93 0.70
C LEU A 88 -23.32 -11.67 0.07
N ASP A 89 -23.42 -12.98 0.30
CA ASP A 89 -24.47 -13.82 -0.26
C ASP A 89 -25.82 -13.65 0.48
N GLN A 90 -25.81 -13.01 1.66
CA GLN A 90 -27.03 -12.70 2.39
C GLN A 90 -27.77 -11.51 1.75
N PRO A 91 -29.09 -11.62 1.51
CA PRO A 91 -29.87 -10.49 1.04
C PRO A 91 -29.81 -9.36 2.06
N PRO A 92 -29.64 -8.10 1.62
CA PRO A 92 -29.48 -6.97 2.53
C PRO A 92 -30.74 -6.81 3.37
N ALA A 93 -30.59 -6.94 4.69
CA ALA A 93 -31.69 -6.69 5.62
C ALA A 93 -32.09 -5.21 5.56
N PRO A 94 -33.39 -4.87 5.68
CA PRO A 94 -33.85 -3.48 5.66
C PRO A 94 -33.20 -2.65 6.77
N ASN A 95 -32.23 -1.80 6.42
CA ASN A 95 -31.57 -0.91 7.37
C ASN A 95 -32.26 0.46 7.37
N ALA A 96 -32.98 0.78 8.45
CA ALA A 96 -33.67 2.06 8.60
C ALA A 96 -32.71 3.26 8.58
N ALA A 97 -31.52 3.11 9.16
CA ALA A 97 -30.49 4.15 9.13
C ALA A 97 -29.95 4.34 7.71
N LEU A 98 -29.71 3.26 6.96
CA LEU A 98 -29.27 3.34 5.56
C LEU A 98 -30.31 4.03 4.68
N ARG A 99 -31.60 3.68 4.83
CA ARG A 99 -32.70 4.35 4.10
C ARG A 99 -32.73 5.84 4.39
N LYS A 100 -32.59 6.23 5.67
CA LYS A 100 -32.49 7.64 6.08
C LYS A 100 -31.29 8.33 5.43
N THR A 101 -30.13 7.67 5.39
CA THR A 101 -28.92 8.22 4.74
C THR A 101 -29.10 8.38 3.23
N MET A 102 -29.67 7.39 2.54
CA MET A 102 -29.95 7.47 1.10
C MET A 102 -30.97 8.56 0.73
N GLN A 103 -31.85 8.92 1.67
CA GLN A 103 -32.85 9.99 1.52
C GLN A 103 -32.34 11.35 2.03
N THR A 104 -31.18 11.39 2.69
CA THR A 104 -30.59 12.64 3.15
C THR A 104 -29.98 13.35 1.94
N PRO A 105 -30.43 14.57 1.60
CA PRO A 105 -29.84 15.33 0.51
C PRO A 105 -28.36 15.58 0.80
N ALA A 106 -27.53 15.49 -0.24
CA ALA A 106 -26.09 15.64 -0.05
C ALA A 106 -25.78 17.06 0.45
N PRO A 107 -24.80 17.25 1.35
CA PRO A 107 -24.49 18.56 1.94
C PRO A 107 -24.18 19.66 0.91
N TRP A 108 -23.78 19.30 -0.30
CA TRP A 108 -23.46 20.19 -1.41
C TRP A 108 -24.62 20.43 -2.40
N GLU A 109 -25.75 19.74 -2.25
CA GLU A 109 -26.97 19.96 -3.05
C GLU A 109 -27.88 21.05 -2.47
N GLN A 110 -27.57 21.55 -1.26
CA GLN A 110 -28.18 22.77 -0.74
C GLN A 110 -27.66 23.94 -1.57
N LYS A 111 -28.40 24.29 -2.63
CA LYS A 111 -28.20 25.53 -3.38
C LYS A 111 -28.20 26.72 -2.40
N LYS A 112 -27.19 27.57 -2.55
CA LYS A 112 -27.20 28.95 -2.07
C LYS A 112 -28.50 29.66 -2.46
#